data_AF-E4RRM8-F1
#
_entry.id   AF-E4RRM8-F1
#
_cell.length_a   1.000
_cell.length_b   1.000
_cell.length_c   1.000
_cell.angle_alpha   90.00
_cell.angle_beta   90.00
_cell.angle_gamma   90.00
#
_symmetry.space_group_name_H-M   'P 1'
#
loop_
_entity.id
_entity.type
_entity.pdbx_description
1 polymer ?
#
loop_
_entity_poly.entity_id
_entity_poly.type
_entity_poly.pdbx_seq_one_letter_code
_entity_poly.pdbx_strand_id
1 'polypeptide(L)'
;MSVVERTLNRACNEITGFSELLQRFERKISILGRSKRTFENYSRRVAALALHFESLPTDLHPEQVKDYLFELQQRSHSSSQSYFKHTVYGLRFLLNSENLPYDYLHLPSIPKEKKLPVILSREEIWRILQHDGLLFEKNWVVYAKRPLGGPKQVIEYLGRYTHKVAISNHRIKNVTEQEVTISYKDYKDQSKTKQLTLKNEEFTRRFSLHILPKRFVQIRHYGILSSSRKRGKLQRIQKDIKVVRPIIKPKTQHKKCYCCKAGNLITLHVFGQRGPPKAYLIESQIAPVN
;
A
#
# COMPACT_ATOMS: atom_id res chain seq x y z
N MET A 1 20.34 27.71 10.32
CA MET A 1 21.07 26.60 9.69
C MET A 1 20.71 25.30 10.38
N SER A 2 20.28 24.29 9.63
CA SER A 2 19.93 22.99 10.19
C SER A 2 21.18 22.27 10.72
N VAL A 3 21.06 21.42 11.75
CA VAL A 3 22.16 20.55 12.27
C VAL A 3 22.81 19.73 11.12
N VAL A 4 22.01 19.43 10.10
CA VAL A 4 22.38 18.75 8.86
C VAL A 4 23.40 19.53 8.03
N GLU A 5 23.15 20.82 7.78
CA GLU A 5 24.08 21.69 7.05
C GLU A 5 25.38 21.85 7.83
N ARG A 6 25.31 21.83 9.17
CA ARG A 6 26.47 21.94 10.05
C ARG A 6 27.48 20.80 9.85
N THR A 7 27.02 19.55 9.73
CA THR A 7 27.93 18.38 9.62
C THR A 7 28.62 18.35 8.26
N LEU A 8 27.88 18.63 7.18
CA LEU A 8 28.43 18.67 5.82
C LEU A 8 29.41 19.83 5.65
N ASN A 9 29.03 21.03 6.09
CA ASN A 9 29.91 22.20 6.01
C ASN A 9 31.19 22.00 6.83
N ARG A 10 31.08 21.35 8.01
CA ARG A 10 32.23 21.01 8.84
C ARG A 10 33.17 20.04 8.12
N ALA A 11 32.65 18.96 7.54
CA ALA A 11 33.46 18.00 6.78
C ALA A 11 34.14 18.65 5.55
N CYS A 12 33.45 19.53 4.84
CA CYS A 12 34.03 20.25 3.70
C CYS A 12 35.17 21.20 4.11
N ASN A 13 35.16 21.71 5.35
CA ASN A 13 36.17 22.65 5.84
C ASN A 13 37.35 21.95 6.54
N GLU A 14 37.08 20.91 7.33
CA GLU A 14 38.09 20.22 8.15
C GLU A 14 38.84 19.13 7.38
N ILE A 15 38.24 18.56 6.33
CA ILE A 15 38.81 17.42 5.61
C ILE A 15 39.22 17.84 4.21
N THR A 16 40.53 17.79 3.97
CA THR A 16 41.12 18.13 2.67
C THR A 16 40.54 17.24 1.56
N GLY A 17 40.08 17.84 0.46
CA GLY A 17 39.54 17.12 -0.70
C GLY A 17 38.08 16.63 -0.55
N PHE A 18 37.46 16.77 0.63
CA PHE A 18 36.10 16.27 0.84
C PHE A 18 35.04 17.03 0.02
N SER A 19 35.23 18.35 -0.15
CA SER A 19 34.35 19.18 -0.97
C SER A 19 34.31 18.72 -2.44
N GLU A 20 35.48 18.38 -2.99
CA GLU A 20 35.58 17.91 -4.38
C GLU A 20 34.96 16.52 -4.55
N LEU A 21 35.24 15.61 -3.60
CA LEU A 21 34.62 14.28 -3.54
C LEU A 21 33.09 14.39 -3.48
N LEU A 22 32.57 15.31 -2.67
CA LEU A 22 31.13 15.53 -2.52
C LEU A 22 30.48 16.04 -3.82
N GLN A 23 31.16 16.93 -4.55
CA GLN A 23 30.68 17.43 -5.85
C GLN A 23 30.63 16.32 -6.91
N ARG A 24 31.67 15.47 -6.97
CA ARG A 24 31.68 14.29 -7.88
C ARG A 24 30.58 13.31 -7.52
N PHE A 25 30.36 13.08 -6.22
CA PHE A 25 29.29 12.23 -5.71
C PHE A 25 27.90 12.76 -6.08
N GLU A 26 27.64 14.06 -5.91
CA GLU A 26 26.36 14.69 -6.31
C GLU A 26 26.09 14.54 -7.80
N ARG A 27 27.11 14.80 -8.63
CA ARG A 27 27.03 14.68 -10.09
C ARG A 27 26.64 13.26 -10.51
N LYS A 28 27.28 12.23 -9.94
CA LYS A 28 26.99 10.83 -10.27
C LYS A 28 25.60 10.37 -9.79
N ILE A 29 25.17 10.80 -8.60
CA ILE A 29 23.81 10.53 -8.11
C ILE A 29 22.75 11.14 -9.03
N SER A 30 22.98 12.37 -9.50
CA SER A 30 22.08 13.07 -10.41
C SER A 30 22.00 12.41 -11.79
N ILE A 31 23.14 12.02 -12.38
CA ILE A 31 23.20 11.31 -13.68
C ILE A 31 22.42 10.00 -13.65
N LEU A 32 22.46 9.29 -12.51
CA LEU A 32 21.71 8.04 -12.30
C LEU A 32 20.22 8.25 -11.98
N GLY A 33 19.71 9.48 -12.10
CA GLY A 33 18.29 9.81 -11.93
C GLY A 33 17.77 9.68 -10.51
N ARG A 34 18.65 9.73 -9.49
CA ARG A 34 18.27 9.63 -8.08
C ARG A 34 17.84 11.00 -7.55
N SER A 35 16.98 11.00 -6.52
CA SER A 35 16.46 12.23 -5.94
C SER A 35 17.50 12.99 -5.12
N LYS A 36 17.39 14.33 -5.07
CA LYS A 36 18.20 15.20 -4.19
C LYS A 36 18.16 14.75 -2.72
N ARG A 37 17.02 14.22 -2.26
CA ARG A 37 16.88 13.68 -0.92
C ARG A 37 17.76 12.46 -0.64
N THR A 38 18.01 11.65 -1.66
CA THR A 38 18.92 10.50 -1.58
C THR A 38 20.35 10.99 -1.38
N PHE A 39 20.78 11.98 -2.19
CA PHE A 39 22.07 12.64 -2.03
C PHE A 39 22.24 13.18 -0.60
N GLU A 40 21.31 14.02 -0.13
CA GLU A 40 21.36 14.62 1.21
C GLU A 40 21.45 13.60 2.35
N ASN A 41 20.77 12.45 2.21
CA ASN A 41 20.79 11.40 3.23
C ASN A 41 22.12 10.64 3.23
N TYR A 42 22.68 10.38 2.06
CA TYR A 42 23.94 9.63 1.92
C TYR A 42 25.12 10.52 2.30
N SER A 43 25.20 11.74 1.73
CA SER A 43 26.29 12.67 1.97
C SER A 43 26.45 13.01 3.44
N ARG A 44 25.34 13.17 4.18
CA ARG A 44 25.36 13.42 5.62
C ARG A 44 26.02 12.30 6.42
N ARG A 45 25.82 11.04 6.00
CA ARG A 45 26.41 9.88 6.68
C ARG A 45 27.87 9.71 6.32
N VAL A 46 28.19 9.91 5.04
CA VAL A 46 29.57 9.93 4.53
C VAL A 46 30.40 11.01 5.23
N ALA A 47 29.84 12.22 5.42
CA ALA A 47 30.49 13.31 6.14
C ALA A 47 30.73 13.00 7.63
N ALA A 48 29.78 12.32 8.29
CA ALA A 48 29.94 11.91 9.68
C ALA A 48 31.04 10.85 9.86
N LEU A 49 31.20 9.94 8.89
CA LEU A 49 32.30 8.99 8.87
C LEU A 49 33.64 9.69 8.66
N ALA A 50 33.71 10.58 7.66
CA ALA A 50 34.91 11.33 7.33
C ALA A 50 35.42 12.14 8.54
N LEU A 51 34.50 12.81 9.26
CA LEU A 51 34.83 13.56 10.48
C LEU A 51 35.24 12.67 11.67
N HIS A 52 34.86 11.40 11.69
CA HIS A 52 35.22 10.50 12.78
C HIS A 52 36.67 10.02 12.66
N PHE A 53 37.16 9.82 11.43
CA PHE A 53 38.53 9.38 11.16
C PHE A 53 39.45 10.50 10.67
N GLU A 54 38.92 11.72 10.53
CA GLU A 54 39.63 12.89 10.00
C GLU A 54 40.29 12.62 8.62
N SER A 55 39.66 11.78 7.81
CA SER A 55 40.18 11.34 6.52
C SER A 55 39.09 11.19 5.47
N LEU A 56 39.49 11.08 4.20
CA LEU A 56 38.53 10.83 3.13
C LEU A 56 37.97 9.41 3.24
N PRO A 57 36.66 9.22 3.05
CA PRO A 57 36.04 7.89 3.06
C PRO A 57 36.62 6.89 2.03
N THR A 58 37.28 7.39 0.99
CA THR A 58 37.97 6.60 -0.03
C THR A 58 39.29 6.01 0.46
N ASP A 59 39.89 6.62 1.47
CA ASP A 59 41.23 6.30 1.96
C ASP A 59 41.18 5.45 3.24
N LEU A 60 39.97 5.16 3.72
CA LEU A 60 39.75 4.34 4.91
C LEU A 60 40.04 2.87 4.64
N HIS A 61 40.75 2.25 5.58
CA HIS A 61 40.96 0.82 5.55
C HIS A 61 39.62 0.09 5.84
N PRO A 62 39.31 -1.04 5.17
CA PRO A 62 38.07 -1.77 5.38
C PRO A 62 37.75 -2.11 6.84
N GLU A 63 38.77 -2.40 7.67
CA GLU A 63 38.60 -2.66 9.10
C GLU A 63 38.15 -1.41 9.87
N GLN A 64 38.67 -0.22 9.56
CA GLN A 64 38.21 1.03 10.19
C GLN A 64 36.72 1.27 9.89
N VAL A 65 36.28 0.96 8.67
CA VAL A 65 34.87 1.09 8.29
C VAL A 65 34.00 0.08 9.05
N LYS A 66 34.49 -1.15 9.26
CA LYS A 66 33.78 -2.16 10.07
C LYS A 66 33.70 -1.74 11.54
N ASP A 67 34.79 -1.25 12.11
CA ASP A 67 34.85 -0.78 13.51
C ASP A 67 33.86 0.36 13.75
N TYR A 68 33.79 1.31 12.81
CA TYR A 68 32.82 2.39 12.87
C TYR A 68 31.37 1.89 12.76
N LEU A 69 31.10 0.95 11.85
CA LEU A 69 29.76 0.35 11.73
C LEU A 69 29.37 -0.44 12.98
N PHE A 70 30.32 -1.15 13.59
CA PHE A 70 30.13 -1.86 14.86
C PHE A 70 29.84 -0.88 15.99
N GLU A 71 30.60 0.21 16.10
CA GLU A 71 30.36 1.26 17.07
C GLU A 71 28.99 1.91 16.89
N LEU A 72 28.59 2.22 15.64
CA LEU A 72 27.26 2.75 15.34
C LEU A 72 26.15 1.80 15.77
N GLN A 73 26.36 0.50 15.67
CA GLN A 73 25.41 -0.51 16.12
C GLN A 73 25.33 -0.54 17.66
N GLN A 74 26.46 -0.45 18.36
CA GLN A 74 26.54 -0.53 19.82
C GLN A 74 26.06 0.73 20.54
N ARG A 75 26.30 1.92 19.97
CA ARG A 75 25.89 3.20 20.56
C ARG A 75 24.37 3.37 20.66
N SER A 76 23.60 2.36 20.26
CA SER A 76 22.18 2.55 20.06
C SER A 76 21.31 1.32 20.29
N HIS A 77 20.61 1.34 21.43
CA HIS A 77 19.50 0.42 21.66
C HIS A 77 18.34 0.61 20.66
N SER A 78 18.29 1.78 19.98
CA SER A 78 17.20 2.21 19.10
C SER A 78 17.64 3.18 17.98
N SER A 79 18.90 3.14 17.52
CA SER A 79 19.28 3.99 16.39
C SER A 79 18.44 3.57 15.22
N SER A 80 17.76 4.54 14.60
CA SER A 80 16.90 4.26 13.47
C SER A 80 17.71 3.42 12.49
N GLN A 81 17.26 2.21 12.17
CA GLN A 81 17.90 1.33 11.20
C GLN A 81 18.21 2.08 9.89
N SER A 82 17.47 3.16 9.61
CA SER A 82 17.70 4.16 8.59
C SER A 82 19.10 4.83 8.66
N TYR A 83 19.62 5.19 9.83
CA TYR A 83 20.97 5.77 9.98
C TYR A 83 22.05 4.79 9.50
N PHE A 84 22.02 3.56 10.00
CA PHE A 84 22.95 2.51 9.61
C PHE A 84 22.84 2.20 8.11
N LYS A 85 21.61 2.01 7.61
CA LYS A 85 21.33 1.79 6.18
C LYS A 85 21.88 2.89 5.29
N HIS A 86 21.59 4.15 5.62
CA HIS A 86 22.07 5.28 4.80
C HIS A 86 23.59 5.41 4.84
N THR A 87 24.24 4.97 5.92
CA THR A 87 25.71 4.92 6.01
C THR A 87 26.27 3.86 5.06
N VAL A 88 25.75 2.63 5.14
CA VAL A 88 26.20 1.53 4.24
C VAL A 88 25.90 1.83 2.78
N TYR A 89 24.68 2.27 2.44
CA TYR A 89 24.32 2.59 1.06
C TYR A 89 25.04 3.83 0.53
N GLY A 90 25.25 4.84 1.38
CA GLY A 90 26.03 6.02 1.03
C GLY A 90 27.46 5.66 0.67
N LEU A 91 28.12 4.85 1.51
CA LEU A 91 29.50 4.39 1.26
C LEU A 91 29.62 3.49 0.05
N ARG A 92 28.73 2.49 -0.09
CA ARG A 92 28.72 1.63 -1.28
C ARG A 92 28.57 2.45 -2.56
N PHE A 93 27.66 3.42 -2.57
CA PHE A 93 27.50 4.27 -3.74
C PHE A 93 28.75 5.11 -3.99
N LEU A 94 29.31 5.73 -2.95
CA LEU A 94 30.51 6.57 -3.06
C LEU A 94 31.72 5.78 -3.59
N LEU A 95 32.02 4.63 -2.98
CA LEU A 95 33.13 3.76 -3.38
C LEU A 95 32.93 3.21 -4.79
N ASN A 96 31.73 2.73 -5.11
CA ASN A 96 31.40 2.33 -6.48
C ASN A 96 31.55 3.48 -7.48
N SER A 97 31.22 4.70 -7.05
CA SER A 97 31.38 5.89 -7.89
C SER A 97 32.84 6.23 -8.11
N GLU A 98 33.74 5.91 -7.19
CA GLU A 98 35.19 6.11 -7.36
C GLU A 98 35.91 4.84 -7.87
N ASN A 99 35.16 3.84 -8.34
CA ASN A 99 35.67 2.53 -8.79
C ASN A 99 36.49 1.76 -7.74
N LEU A 100 36.19 1.98 -6.45
CA LEU A 100 36.83 1.29 -5.33
C LEU A 100 36.02 0.06 -4.91
N PRO A 101 36.68 -1.01 -4.41
CA PRO A 101 36.00 -2.20 -3.92
C PRO A 101 35.18 -1.88 -2.67
N TYR A 102 33.98 -2.46 -2.59
CA TYR A 102 33.06 -2.26 -1.46
C TYR A 102 32.41 -3.58 -0.98
N ASP A 103 32.95 -4.73 -1.39
CA ASP A 103 32.38 -6.04 -1.09
C ASP A 103 32.28 -6.30 0.41
N TYR A 104 33.22 -5.76 1.20
CA TYR A 104 33.24 -5.88 2.65
C TYR A 104 32.08 -5.15 3.37
N LEU A 105 31.38 -4.24 2.70
CA LEU A 105 30.25 -3.51 3.28
C LEU A 105 28.98 -4.34 3.15
N HIS A 106 28.67 -5.21 4.10
CA HIS A 106 27.41 -5.96 4.12
C HIS A 106 26.36 -5.32 5.04
N LEU A 107 25.10 -5.31 4.58
CA LEU A 107 23.98 -4.97 5.47
C LEU A 107 23.65 -6.21 6.30
N PRO A 108 23.57 -6.14 7.64
CA PRO A 108 23.12 -7.26 8.44
C PRO A 108 21.69 -7.66 8.02
N SER A 109 21.35 -8.94 8.13
CA SER A 109 19.98 -9.40 7.88
C SER A 109 19.06 -8.74 8.89
N ILE A 110 18.22 -7.81 8.43
CA ILE A 110 17.31 -7.07 9.29
C ILE A 110 16.07 -7.95 9.48
N PRO A 111 15.81 -8.47 10.68
CA PRO A 111 14.57 -9.18 10.93
C PRO A 111 13.42 -8.21 10.66
N LYS A 112 12.54 -8.55 9.72
CA LYS A 112 11.32 -7.78 9.49
C LYS A 112 10.49 -7.87 10.77
N GLU A 113 10.35 -6.76 11.49
CA GLU A 113 9.42 -6.69 12.61
C GLU A 113 8.03 -7.08 12.10
N LYS A 114 7.51 -8.22 12.55
CA LYS A 114 6.14 -8.66 12.27
C LYS A 114 5.16 -7.91 13.18
N LYS A 115 5.23 -6.58 13.20
CA LYS A 115 4.24 -5.77 13.91
C LYS A 115 3.04 -5.61 13.01
N LEU A 116 1.86 -5.95 13.53
CA LEU A 116 0.62 -5.52 12.90
C LEU A 116 0.64 -3.98 12.84
N PRO A 117 0.13 -3.36 11.77
CA PRO A 117 0.00 -1.91 11.72
C PRO A 117 -0.72 -1.46 12.98
N VAL A 118 -0.17 -0.45 13.67
CA VAL A 118 -0.81 0.13 14.85
C VAL A 118 -2.12 0.76 14.37
N ILE A 119 -3.23 0.16 14.78
CA ILE A 119 -4.57 0.69 14.52
C ILE A 119 -4.91 1.54 15.73
N LEU A 120 -4.94 2.86 15.53
CA LEU A 120 -5.38 3.80 16.56
C LEU A 120 -6.85 3.51 16.93
N SER A 121 -7.14 3.53 18.22
CA SER A 121 -8.49 3.53 18.74
C SER A 121 -9.24 4.80 18.30
N ARG A 122 -10.56 4.76 18.37
CA ARG A 122 -11.40 5.91 18.02
C ARG A 122 -11.06 7.12 18.90
N GLU A 123 -10.78 6.87 20.17
CA GLU A 123 -10.45 7.86 21.18
C GLU A 123 -9.06 8.49 20.95
N GLU A 124 -8.08 7.72 20.48
CA GLU A 124 -6.78 8.24 20.06
C GLU A 124 -6.88 9.09 18.79
N ILE A 125 -7.68 8.65 17.80
CA ILE A 125 -7.94 9.43 16.59
C ILE A 125 -8.62 10.75 16.95
N TRP A 126 -9.62 10.73 17.83
CA TRP A 126 -10.29 11.96 18.27
C TRP A 126 -9.35 12.89 19.02
N ARG A 127 -8.48 12.36 19.89
CA ARG A 127 -7.46 13.18 20.55
C ARG A 127 -6.51 13.82 19.53
N ILE A 128 -6.08 13.10 18.49
CA ILE A 128 -5.23 13.68 17.42
C ILE A 128 -5.97 14.76 16.63
N LEU A 129 -7.26 14.58 16.36
CA LEU A 129 -8.07 15.58 15.65
C LEU A 129 -8.38 16.82 16.50
N GLN A 130 -8.44 16.66 17.83
CA GLN A 130 -8.68 17.75 18.78
C GLN A 130 -7.40 18.46 19.20
N HIS A 131 -6.26 17.75 19.21
CA HIS A 131 -4.98 18.30 19.60
C HIS A 131 -4.46 19.21 18.50
N ASP A 132 -4.44 20.51 18.81
CA ASP A 132 -3.91 21.65 18.08
C ASP A 132 -4.12 21.62 16.57
N GLY A 133 -4.83 22.62 16.07
CA GLY A 133 -5.23 22.82 14.68
C GLY A 133 -4.15 22.65 13.60
N LEU A 134 -2.90 22.30 13.89
CA LEU A 134 -1.83 21.85 12.99
C LEU A 134 -2.31 20.96 11.82
N LEU A 135 -3.22 20.02 12.08
CA LEU A 135 -3.82 19.19 11.03
C LEU A 135 -4.73 20.03 10.12
N PHE A 136 -5.50 20.97 10.66
CA PHE A 136 -6.35 21.90 9.92
C PHE A 136 -5.61 23.11 9.33
N GLU A 137 -4.46 23.48 9.87
CA GLU A 137 -3.55 24.53 9.39
C GLU A 137 -2.77 24.07 8.16
N LYS A 138 -2.56 22.76 8.02
CA LYS A 138 -1.95 22.20 6.83
C LYS A 138 -2.88 22.40 5.64
N ASN A 139 -2.39 23.11 4.62
CA ASN A 139 -3.06 23.22 3.33
C ASN A 139 -3.08 21.84 2.64
N TRP A 140 -4.09 21.02 2.95
CA TRP A 140 -4.30 19.75 2.28
C TRP A 140 -4.69 19.98 0.83
N VAL A 141 -3.99 19.30 -0.08
CA VAL A 141 -4.41 19.23 -1.49
C VAL A 141 -5.59 18.27 -1.58
N VAL A 142 -6.78 18.76 -1.21
CA VAL A 142 -8.03 18.00 -1.35
C VAL A 142 -8.60 18.26 -2.74
N TYR A 143 -8.39 17.33 -3.66
CA TYR A 143 -9.09 17.36 -4.94
C TYR A 143 -10.50 16.80 -4.78
N ALA A 144 -11.42 17.64 -4.31
CA ALA A 144 -12.84 17.34 -4.24
C ALA A 144 -13.56 17.97 -5.44
N LYS A 145 -13.66 17.23 -6.55
CA LYS A 145 -14.48 17.67 -7.69
C LYS A 145 -15.95 17.38 -7.40
N ARG A 146 -16.83 18.34 -7.69
CA ARG A 146 -18.29 18.11 -7.63
C ARG A 146 -18.65 16.86 -8.44
N PRO A 147 -19.46 15.92 -7.91
CA PRO A 147 -19.84 14.73 -8.65
C PRO A 147 -20.52 15.16 -9.96
N LEU A 148 -20.03 14.60 -11.07
CA LEU A 148 -20.41 14.99 -12.41
C LEU A 148 -21.92 14.76 -12.62
N GLY A 149 -22.64 15.76 -13.11
CA GLY A 149 -23.94 15.61 -13.80
C GLY A 149 -25.18 15.24 -12.98
N GLY A 150 -25.06 14.91 -11.69
CA GLY A 150 -26.20 14.58 -10.81
C GLY A 150 -26.31 13.09 -10.44
N PRO A 151 -27.37 12.67 -9.73
CA PRO A 151 -27.50 11.32 -9.18
C PRO A 151 -27.44 10.20 -10.23
N LYS A 152 -28.00 10.43 -11.43
CA LYS A 152 -28.00 9.44 -12.52
C LYS A 152 -26.59 9.09 -12.98
N GLN A 153 -25.73 10.09 -13.17
CA GLN A 153 -24.35 9.92 -13.60
C GLN A 153 -23.49 9.27 -12.50
N VAL A 154 -23.78 9.55 -11.24
CA VAL A 154 -23.16 8.84 -10.11
C VAL A 154 -23.53 7.37 -10.12
N ILE A 155 -24.82 7.05 -10.32
CA ILE A 155 -25.29 5.66 -10.45
C ILE A 155 -24.63 4.98 -11.66
N GLU A 156 -24.56 5.65 -12.81
CA GLU A 156 -23.90 5.12 -14.00
C GLU A 156 -22.39 4.90 -13.77
N TYR A 157 -21.72 5.83 -13.10
CA TYR A 157 -20.32 5.69 -12.72
C TYR A 157 -20.14 4.47 -11.81
N LEU A 158 -20.87 4.40 -10.70
CA LEU A 158 -20.77 3.29 -9.74
C LEU A 158 -21.14 1.95 -10.39
N GLY A 159 -22.19 1.92 -11.21
CA GLY A 159 -22.62 0.75 -11.96
C GLY A 159 -21.52 0.20 -12.86
N ARG A 160 -20.69 1.07 -13.45
CA ARG A 160 -19.51 0.64 -14.21
C ARG A 160 -18.47 -0.05 -13.33
N TYR A 161 -18.23 0.39 -12.09
CA TYR A 161 -17.27 -0.28 -11.19
C TYR A 161 -17.80 -1.58 -10.59
N THR A 162 -19.12 -1.68 -10.36
CA THR A 162 -19.74 -2.84 -9.72
C THR A 162 -20.07 -3.96 -10.71
N HIS A 163 -20.42 -3.61 -11.97
CA HIS A 163 -20.90 -4.59 -12.95
C HIS A 163 -20.03 -4.76 -14.19
N LYS A 164 -19.17 -3.79 -14.55
CA LYS A 164 -18.24 -4.03 -15.67
C LYS A 164 -17.07 -4.89 -15.20
N VAL A 165 -16.71 -5.81 -16.09
CA VAL A 165 -15.46 -6.59 -16.03
C VAL A 165 -14.25 -5.72 -16.37
N ALA A 166 -13.06 -6.34 -16.39
CA ALA A 166 -11.75 -5.73 -16.66
C ALA A 166 -11.74 -4.69 -17.81
N ILE A 167 -12.42 -5.02 -18.91
CA ILE A 167 -12.48 -4.22 -20.12
C ILE A 167 -13.89 -4.27 -20.72
N SER A 168 -14.37 -3.15 -21.24
CA SER A 168 -15.67 -3.08 -21.92
C SER A 168 -15.54 -3.46 -23.40
N ASN A 169 -16.55 -4.11 -23.96
CA ASN A 169 -16.56 -4.54 -25.38
C ASN A 169 -16.22 -3.41 -26.37
N HIS A 170 -16.73 -2.19 -26.19
CA HIS A 170 -16.40 -1.05 -27.06
C HIS A 170 -14.90 -0.71 -27.14
N ARG A 171 -14.12 -1.11 -26.12
CA ARG A 171 -12.66 -0.92 -26.10
C ARG A 171 -11.92 -2.03 -26.82
N ILE A 172 -12.55 -3.15 -27.16
CA ILE A 172 -11.99 -4.17 -28.02
C ILE A 172 -12.31 -3.74 -29.45
N LYS A 173 -11.28 -3.44 -30.25
CA LYS A 173 -11.41 -2.89 -31.61
C LYS A 173 -11.31 -3.95 -32.68
N ASN A 174 -10.45 -4.94 -32.48
CA ASN A 174 -10.31 -6.07 -33.38
C ASN A 174 -9.90 -7.32 -32.60
N VAL A 175 -10.30 -8.49 -33.08
CA VAL A 175 -9.92 -9.81 -32.57
C VAL A 175 -9.62 -10.68 -33.78
N THR A 176 -8.39 -11.17 -33.87
CA THR A 176 -7.95 -12.14 -34.88
C THR A 176 -7.62 -13.46 -34.21
N GLU A 177 -7.28 -14.47 -35.01
CA GLU A 177 -6.87 -15.79 -34.49
C GLU A 177 -5.63 -15.72 -33.58
N GLN A 178 -4.79 -14.69 -33.73
CA GLN A 178 -3.53 -14.55 -33.00
C GLN A 178 -3.50 -13.36 -32.04
N GLU A 179 -4.29 -12.31 -32.29
CA GLU A 179 -4.15 -11.02 -31.59
C GLU A 179 -5.47 -10.33 -31.26
N VAL A 180 -5.45 -9.52 -30.20
CA VAL A 180 -6.54 -8.61 -29.83
C VAL A 180 -6.03 -7.18 -29.83
N THR A 181 -6.72 -6.29 -30.54
CA THR A 181 -6.48 -4.85 -30.50
C THR A 181 -7.46 -4.17 -29.56
N ILE A 182 -6.94 -3.46 -28.56
CA ILE A 182 -7.74 -2.71 -27.59
C ILE A 182 -7.42 -1.21 -27.62
N SER A 183 -8.42 -0.37 -27.37
CA SER A 183 -8.22 1.05 -27.13
C SER A 183 -7.96 1.35 -25.65
N TYR A 184 -7.00 2.22 -25.36
CA TYR A 184 -6.67 2.64 -24.00
C TYR A 184 -6.32 4.11 -23.93
N LYS A 185 -6.50 4.69 -22.73
CA LYS A 185 -6.16 6.08 -22.44
C LYS A 185 -4.75 6.11 -21.85
N ASP A 186 -3.84 6.80 -22.50
CA ASP A 186 -2.46 6.96 -22.05
C ASP A 186 -2.35 8.19 -21.15
N TYR A 187 -2.44 8.00 -19.84
CA TYR A 187 -2.36 9.09 -18.87
C TYR A 187 -1.00 9.79 -18.85
N LYS A 188 0.08 9.12 -19.30
CA LYS A 188 1.42 9.74 -19.40
C LYS A 188 1.52 10.67 -20.60
N ASP A 189 0.82 10.35 -21.69
CA ASP A 189 0.73 11.18 -22.89
C ASP A 189 -0.60 11.95 -22.92
N GLN A 190 -0.76 12.86 -21.96
CA GLN A 190 -1.88 13.82 -21.89
C GLN A 190 -3.28 13.17 -21.95
N SER A 191 -3.41 11.93 -21.48
CA SER A 191 -4.66 11.16 -21.56
C SER A 191 -5.20 10.98 -22.99
N LYS A 192 -4.32 10.90 -24.01
CA LYS A 192 -4.73 10.57 -25.38
C LYS A 192 -5.23 9.13 -25.48
N THR A 193 -6.15 8.88 -26.40
CA THR A 193 -6.62 7.51 -26.67
C THR A 193 -5.73 6.87 -27.73
N LYS A 194 -5.14 5.73 -27.42
CA LYS A 194 -4.26 4.95 -28.29
C LYS A 194 -4.80 3.53 -28.46
N GLN A 195 -4.29 2.81 -29.45
CA GLN A 195 -4.55 1.40 -29.64
C GLN A 195 -3.34 0.56 -29.19
N LEU A 196 -3.61 -0.61 -28.65
CA LEU A 196 -2.61 -1.59 -28.23
C LEU A 196 -3.05 -2.95 -28.78
N THR A 197 -2.21 -3.55 -29.61
CA THR A 197 -2.40 -4.92 -30.07
C THR A 197 -1.57 -5.86 -29.20
N LEU A 198 -2.19 -6.92 -28.73
CA LEU A 198 -1.58 -7.95 -27.88
C LEU A 198 -1.85 -9.31 -28.49
N LYS A 199 -0.93 -10.26 -28.31
CA LYS A 199 -1.21 -11.67 -28.56
C LYS A 199 -2.39 -12.14 -27.69
N ASN A 200 -3.18 -13.07 -28.21
CA ASN A 200 -4.35 -13.64 -27.53
C ASN A 200 -4.01 -14.21 -26.14
N GLU A 201 -2.85 -14.86 -26.01
CA GLU A 201 -2.33 -15.38 -24.74
C GLU A 201 -2.08 -14.27 -23.71
N GLU A 202 -1.43 -13.18 -24.12
CA GLU A 202 -1.11 -12.07 -23.22
C GLU A 202 -2.36 -11.27 -22.83
N PHE A 203 -3.29 -11.09 -23.77
CA PHE A 203 -4.61 -10.52 -23.47
C PHE A 203 -5.35 -11.37 -22.43
N THR A 204 -5.40 -12.69 -22.64
CA THR A 204 -6.06 -13.63 -21.73
C THR A 204 -5.41 -13.61 -20.35
N ARG A 205 -4.08 -13.70 -20.27
CA ARG A 205 -3.33 -13.62 -19.01
C ARG A 205 -3.67 -12.34 -18.23
N ARG A 206 -3.65 -11.17 -18.91
CA ARG A 206 -4.00 -9.88 -18.29
C ARG A 206 -5.46 -9.82 -17.86
N PHE A 207 -6.36 -10.33 -18.68
CA PHE A 207 -7.78 -10.37 -18.35
C PHE A 207 -8.05 -11.24 -17.11
N SER A 208 -7.39 -12.40 -17.01
CA SER A 208 -7.50 -13.30 -15.88
C SER A 208 -7.04 -12.70 -14.55
N LEU A 209 -6.14 -11.70 -14.55
CA LEU A 209 -5.74 -10.99 -13.33
C LEU A 209 -6.90 -10.23 -12.65
N HIS A 210 -7.99 -9.98 -13.38
CA HIS A 210 -9.20 -9.35 -12.84
C HIS A 210 -10.21 -10.36 -12.29
N ILE A 211 -9.96 -11.66 -12.47
CA ILE A 211 -10.79 -12.72 -11.89
C ILE A 211 -10.38 -12.86 -10.42
N LEU A 212 -11.32 -12.59 -9.53
CA LEU A 212 -11.07 -12.68 -8.10
C LEU A 212 -10.87 -14.15 -7.68
N PRO A 213 -9.88 -14.44 -6.81
CA PRO A 213 -9.70 -15.78 -6.28
C PRO A 213 -10.94 -16.28 -5.55
N LYS A 214 -11.06 -17.60 -5.40
CA LYS A 214 -12.16 -18.22 -4.67
C LYS A 214 -12.32 -17.59 -3.28
N ARG A 215 -13.57 -17.25 -2.92
CA ARG A 215 -13.97 -16.58 -1.65
C ARG A 215 -13.68 -15.07 -1.58
N PHE A 216 -13.10 -14.46 -2.60
CA PHE A 216 -13.03 -13.00 -2.71
C PHE A 216 -14.27 -12.48 -3.46
N VAL A 217 -14.78 -11.33 -3.01
CA VAL A 217 -15.94 -10.66 -3.61
C VAL A 217 -15.55 -9.30 -4.15
N GLN A 218 -16.13 -8.92 -5.28
CA GLN A 218 -15.87 -7.65 -5.96
C GLN A 218 -16.35 -6.47 -5.13
N ILE A 219 -17.52 -6.60 -4.49
CA ILE A 219 -18.12 -5.58 -3.64
C ILE A 219 -18.03 -6.04 -2.18
N ARG A 220 -17.30 -5.29 -1.38
CA ARG A 220 -17.20 -5.51 0.07
C ARG A 220 -18.15 -4.57 0.79
N HIS A 221 -18.97 -5.14 1.67
CA HIS A 221 -19.93 -4.38 2.46
C HIS A 221 -19.32 -3.99 3.80
N TYR A 222 -19.34 -2.70 4.13
CA TYR A 222 -18.80 -2.14 5.36
C TYR A 222 -19.86 -1.32 6.12
N GLY A 223 -19.53 -0.96 7.36
CA GLY A 223 -20.38 -0.12 8.20
C GLY A 223 -21.77 -0.71 8.39
N ILE A 224 -22.80 0.07 8.10
CA ILE A 224 -24.21 -0.35 8.24
C ILE A 224 -24.61 -1.50 7.30
N LEU A 225 -23.88 -1.71 6.21
CA LEU A 225 -24.12 -2.80 5.24
C LEU A 225 -23.29 -4.05 5.53
N SER A 226 -22.35 -4.01 6.49
CA SER A 226 -21.53 -5.17 6.85
C SER A 226 -22.38 -6.35 7.33
N SER A 227 -21.93 -7.59 7.09
CA SER A 227 -22.70 -8.80 7.42
C SER A 227 -23.12 -8.90 8.89
N SER A 228 -22.28 -8.41 9.81
CA SER A 228 -22.54 -8.39 11.25
C SER A 228 -23.59 -7.33 11.66
N ARG A 229 -23.60 -6.15 11.00
CA ARG A 229 -24.56 -5.07 11.30
C ARG A 229 -25.84 -5.14 10.45
N LYS A 230 -25.79 -5.80 9.29
CA LYS A 230 -26.95 -5.98 8.41
C LYS A 230 -28.05 -6.79 9.09
N ARG A 231 -27.70 -7.65 10.05
CA ARG A 231 -28.67 -8.32 10.93
C ARG A 231 -29.12 -7.36 12.03
N GLY A 232 -30.40 -7.01 12.03
CA GLY A 232 -31.03 -6.13 13.02
C GLY A 232 -30.85 -4.63 12.76
N LYS A 233 -29.62 -4.11 12.67
CA LYS A 233 -29.40 -2.64 12.63
C LYS A 233 -29.86 -2.00 11.32
N LEU A 234 -29.61 -2.65 10.18
CA LEU A 234 -30.09 -2.13 8.90
C LEU A 234 -31.63 -2.10 8.82
N GLN A 235 -32.30 -3.08 9.43
CA GLN A 235 -33.77 -3.16 9.53
C GLN A 235 -34.33 -1.99 10.35
N ARG A 236 -33.69 -1.66 11.46
CA ARG A 236 -34.07 -0.50 12.28
C ARG A 236 -33.93 0.80 11.50
N ILE A 237 -32.76 1.05 10.91
CA ILE A 237 -32.51 2.25 10.09
C ILE A 237 -33.54 2.40 8.96
N GLN A 238 -33.85 1.30 8.27
CA GLN A 238 -34.82 1.36 7.16
C GLN A 238 -36.25 1.58 7.64
N LYS A 239 -36.61 1.13 8.85
CA LYS A 239 -37.90 1.47 9.50
C LYS A 239 -37.95 2.96 9.84
N ASP A 240 -36.88 3.50 10.41
CA ASP A 240 -36.79 4.91 10.80
C ASP A 240 -36.87 5.85 9.58
N ILE A 241 -36.24 5.47 8.47
CA ILE A 241 -36.26 6.23 7.21
C ILE A 241 -37.51 5.87 6.35
N LYS A 242 -38.42 5.04 6.85
CA LYS A 242 -39.66 4.63 6.16
C LYS A 242 -39.42 4.05 4.76
N VAL A 243 -38.33 3.30 4.59
CA VAL A 243 -38.00 2.67 3.31
C VAL A 243 -38.98 1.53 3.03
N VAL A 244 -39.77 1.65 1.97
CA VAL A 244 -40.64 0.57 1.48
C VAL A 244 -39.77 -0.51 0.86
N ARG A 245 -39.80 -1.71 1.44
CA ARG A 245 -39.05 -2.86 0.94
C ARG A 245 -39.93 -3.71 0.02
N PRO A 246 -39.48 -4.03 -1.20
CA PRO A 246 -40.15 -5.06 -1.99
C PRO A 246 -39.96 -6.42 -1.30
N ILE A 247 -41.05 -7.18 -1.18
CA ILE A 247 -41.00 -8.55 -0.66
C ILE A 247 -40.43 -9.43 -1.77
N ILE A 248 -39.13 -9.72 -1.71
CA ILE A 248 -38.48 -10.63 -2.66
C ILE A 248 -38.66 -12.06 -2.11
N LYS A 249 -39.40 -12.90 -2.83
CA LYS A 249 -39.45 -14.34 -2.52
C LYS A 249 -38.05 -14.94 -2.75
N PRO A 250 -37.39 -15.49 -1.72
CA PRO A 250 -36.05 -16.04 -1.90
C PRO A 250 -36.10 -17.25 -2.84
N LYS A 251 -35.47 -17.14 -4.02
CA LYS A 251 -35.26 -18.25 -4.96
C LYS A 251 -34.10 -19.12 -4.45
N THR A 252 -34.30 -19.84 -3.35
CA THR A 252 -33.26 -20.74 -2.83
C THR A 252 -33.69 -22.20 -3.03
N GLN A 253 -32.87 -23.00 -3.71
CA GLN A 253 -33.03 -24.47 -3.79
C GLN A 253 -32.44 -25.19 -2.56
N HIS A 254 -32.02 -24.42 -1.54
CA HIS A 254 -31.24 -24.87 -0.39
C HIS A 254 -31.97 -25.90 0.50
N LYS A 255 -33.26 -26.12 0.25
CA LYS A 255 -34.09 -27.09 0.95
C LYS A 255 -34.34 -28.36 0.15
N LYS A 256 -33.82 -28.60 -1.05
CA LYS A 256 -34.03 -29.92 -1.68
C LYS A 256 -33.10 -30.98 -1.07
N CYS A 257 -33.63 -32.18 -0.82
CA CYS A 257 -32.80 -33.31 -0.40
C CYS A 257 -31.71 -33.60 -1.45
N TYR A 258 -30.44 -33.62 -1.03
CA TYR A 258 -29.30 -33.87 -1.93
C TYR A 258 -29.27 -35.30 -2.48
N CYS A 259 -29.86 -36.26 -1.77
CA CYS A 259 -29.89 -37.66 -2.19
C CYS A 259 -31.00 -37.92 -3.23
N CYS A 260 -32.26 -37.64 -2.89
CA CYS A 260 -33.39 -38.02 -3.74
C CYS A 260 -33.99 -36.88 -4.57
N LYS A 261 -33.66 -35.61 -4.27
CA LYS A 261 -34.23 -34.40 -4.91
C LYS A 261 -35.76 -34.27 -4.90
N ALA A 262 -36.49 -35.22 -4.32
CA ALA A 262 -37.95 -35.32 -4.32
C ALA A 262 -38.64 -34.67 -3.11
N GLY A 263 -37.88 -34.25 -2.09
CA GLY A 263 -38.42 -33.69 -0.84
C GLY A 263 -37.71 -32.44 -0.34
N ASN A 264 -38.38 -31.72 0.57
CA ASN A 264 -37.83 -30.53 1.23
C ASN A 264 -37.20 -30.89 2.59
N LEU A 265 -35.93 -30.53 2.79
CA LEU A 265 -35.23 -30.51 4.06
C LEU A 265 -35.88 -29.48 4.98
N ILE A 266 -36.28 -29.94 6.16
CA ILE A 266 -36.79 -29.10 7.24
C ILE A 266 -35.64 -28.90 8.22
N THR A 267 -35.33 -27.65 8.53
CA THR A 267 -34.33 -27.33 9.55
C THR A 267 -34.97 -27.55 10.91
N LEU A 268 -34.60 -28.62 11.60
CA LEU A 268 -35.05 -28.91 12.95
C LEU A 268 -34.34 -28.00 13.97
N HIS A 269 -33.03 -27.78 13.79
CA HIS A 269 -32.21 -26.92 14.65
C HIS A 269 -31.10 -26.19 13.88
N VAL A 270 -30.75 -25.00 14.36
CA VAL A 270 -29.60 -24.21 13.92
C VAL A 270 -28.68 -24.02 15.11
N PHE A 271 -27.44 -24.46 15.00
CA PHE A 271 -26.45 -24.26 16.05
C PHE A 271 -25.81 -22.87 15.91
N GLY A 272 -25.75 -22.13 17.02
CA GLY A 272 -25.19 -20.77 17.10
C GLY A 272 -23.69 -20.68 16.77
N GLN A 273 -23.18 -19.45 16.70
CA GLN A 273 -21.88 -19.11 16.11
C GLN A 273 -20.69 -19.79 16.79
N ARG A 274 -19.92 -20.56 15.99
CA ARG A 274 -18.53 -21.00 16.17
C ARG A 274 -18.07 -21.33 17.62
N GLY A 275 -18.16 -22.62 17.97
CA GLY A 275 -17.32 -23.29 18.98
C GLY A 275 -17.93 -24.60 19.49
N PRO A 276 -17.13 -25.65 19.84
CA PRO A 276 -17.61 -26.81 20.62
C PRO A 276 -17.02 -26.85 22.07
N PRO A 277 -17.68 -27.44 23.10
CA PRO A 277 -19.07 -27.27 23.60
C PRO A 277 -19.11 -26.88 25.12
N LYS A 278 -20.22 -26.39 25.68
CA LYS A 278 -21.26 -27.15 26.40
C LYS A 278 -22.47 -26.21 26.60
N ALA A 279 -23.69 -26.73 26.53
CA ALA A 279 -24.94 -25.96 26.56
C ALA A 279 -25.15 -25.05 25.33
N TYR A 280 -25.51 -25.71 24.23
CA TYR A 280 -26.33 -25.19 23.15
C TYR A 280 -27.36 -24.16 23.65
N LEU A 281 -27.03 -22.87 23.58
CA LEU A 281 -28.02 -21.82 23.81
C LEU A 281 -29.00 -21.85 22.63
N ILE A 282 -30.20 -22.35 22.92
CA ILE A 282 -31.33 -22.44 22.00
C ILE A 282 -31.82 -21.01 21.73
N GLU A 283 -31.33 -20.37 20.68
CA GLU A 283 -31.98 -19.18 20.14
C GLU A 283 -33.04 -19.62 19.12
N SER A 284 -34.30 -19.61 19.56
CA SER A 284 -35.48 -20.01 18.77
C SER A 284 -35.89 -18.97 17.71
N GLN A 285 -35.14 -17.90 17.52
CA GLN A 285 -35.46 -16.86 16.53
C GLN A 285 -34.46 -16.83 15.39
N ILE A 286 -34.91 -17.35 14.24
CA ILE A 286 -34.26 -17.10 12.96
C ILE A 286 -34.37 -15.60 12.70
N ALA A 287 -33.28 -14.86 12.89
CA ALA A 287 -33.21 -13.48 12.43
C ALA A 287 -33.52 -13.46 10.92
N PRO A 288 -34.58 -12.77 10.46
CA PRO A 288 -34.95 -12.78 9.06
C PRO A 288 -33.81 -12.17 8.24
N VAL A 289 -33.21 -12.99 7.37
CA VAL A 289 -32.14 -12.58 6.47
C VAL A 289 -32.77 -12.09 5.17
N ASN A 290 -32.81 -10.77 5.02
CA ASN A 290 -32.94 -10.08 3.72
C ASN A 290 -31.68 -9.24 3.49
#